data_AF-H1Y160-F1
#
_entry.id   AF-H1Y160-F1
#
_cell.length_a   1.000
_cell.length_b   1.000
_cell.length_c   1.000
_cell.angle_alpha   90.00
_cell.angle_beta   90.00
_cell.angle_gamma   90.00
#
_symmetry.space_group_name_H-M   'P 1'
#
loop_
_entity.id
_entity.type
_entity.pdbx_description
1 polymer ?
#
loop_
_entity_poly.entity_id
_entity_poly.type
_entity_poly.pdbx_seq_one_letter_code
_entity_poly.pdbx_strand_id
1 'polypeptide(L)'
;MKNYLIIIVVVIGFYSCQTPAAKTKSFIPGTYVSSASGEFSSAQDTLVINRLDQSHYQLLRRTGYQAIRKGKKLPKRHQSRELETVWDPLKQDLTEEKSGLVFRFDAEKGRLYVGKASYRKIN
;
A
#
# COMPACT_ATOMS: atom_id res chain seq x y z
N MET A 1 47.19 6.32 32.67
CA MET A 1 46.73 6.60 31.28
C MET A 1 46.75 5.30 30.47
N LYS A 2 45.76 4.45 30.70
CA LYS A 2 45.50 3.16 30.04
C LYS A 2 44.17 2.73 30.65
N ASN A 3 43.23 2.18 29.88
CA ASN A 3 41.88 1.74 30.28
C ASN A 3 40.69 2.61 29.84
N TYR A 4 40.87 3.81 29.28
CA TYR A 4 39.74 4.54 28.65
C TYR A 4 39.43 4.09 27.20
N LEU A 5 40.27 3.20 26.63
CA LEU A 5 40.14 2.75 25.24
C LEU A 5 39.16 1.58 25.05
N ILE A 6 38.65 0.97 26.13
CA ILE A 6 37.73 -0.19 26.05
C ILE A 6 36.24 0.23 26.03
N ILE A 7 35.91 1.47 26.42
CA ILE A 7 34.50 1.92 26.53
C ILE A 7 33.91 2.36 25.18
N ILE A 8 34.73 2.61 24.16
CA ILE A 8 34.26 3.14 22.87
C ILE A 8 33.68 2.05 21.95
N VAL A 9 33.97 0.76 22.19
CA VAL A 9 33.55 -0.34 21.30
C VAL A 9 32.11 -0.83 21.56
N VAL A 10 31.53 -0.56 22.74
CA VAL A 10 30.19 -1.09 23.11
C VAL A 10 29.03 -0.23 22.59
N VAL A 11 29.27 1.00 22.13
CA VAL A 11 28.20 1.96 21.81
C VAL A 11 27.71 1.88 20.34
N ILE A 12 28.40 1.15 19.45
CA ILE A 12 28.07 1.12 18.01
C ILE A 12 27.13 -0.04 17.63
N GLY A 13 26.74 -0.89 18.59
CA GLY A 13 26.01 -2.15 18.33
C GLY A 13 24.50 -2.06 18.04
N PHE A 14 23.88 -0.88 18.03
CA PHE A 14 22.42 -0.74 17.86
C PHE A 14 22.02 -0.04 16.55
N TYR A 15 22.75 -0.27 15.45
CA TYR A 15 22.17 -0.05 14.13
C TYR A 15 21.08 -1.12 13.89
N SER A 16 19.87 -0.79 14.33
CA SER A 16 18.63 -1.53 14.14
C SER A 16 18.55 -2.10 12.71
N CYS A 17 18.75 -3.41 12.57
CA CYS A 17 18.47 -4.14 11.35
C CYS A 17 16.94 -4.18 11.15
N GLN A 18 16.39 -3.17 10.47
CA GLN A 18 15.01 -3.28 10.01
C GLN A 18 14.96 -4.35 8.92
N THR A 19 14.31 -5.47 9.23
CA THR A 19 14.08 -6.50 8.22
C THR A 19 13.23 -5.92 7.08
N PRO A 20 13.39 -6.40 5.83
CA PRO A 20 12.56 -5.95 4.71
C PRO A 20 11.05 -6.02 5.00
N ALA A 21 10.62 -7.06 5.72
CA ALA A 21 9.23 -7.21 6.16
C ALA A 21 8.78 -6.09 7.10
N ALA A 22 9.62 -5.65 8.05
CA ALA A 22 9.31 -4.55 8.95
C ALA A 22 9.19 -3.21 8.20
N LYS A 23 10.08 -2.97 7.23
CA LYS A 23 10.03 -1.79 6.35
C LYS A 23 8.76 -1.78 5.49
N THR A 24 8.37 -2.93 4.92
CA THR A 24 7.11 -3.02 4.15
C THR A 24 5.92 -2.79 5.06
N LYS A 25 5.85 -3.43 6.22
CA LYS A 25 4.74 -3.23 7.17
C LYS A 25 4.57 -1.77 7.58
N SER A 26 5.64 -1.03 7.85
CA SER A 26 5.55 0.41 8.18
C SER A 26 5.15 1.27 6.98
N PHE A 27 5.45 0.83 5.75
CA PHE A 27 5.03 1.50 4.53
C PHE A 27 3.54 1.31 4.18
N ILE A 28 2.89 0.21 4.60
CA ILE A 28 1.52 -0.15 4.18
C ILE A 28 0.44 0.89 4.56
N PRO A 29 0.36 1.42 5.80
CA PRO A 29 -0.72 2.34 6.15
C PRO A 29 -0.59 3.66 5.39
N GLY A 30 -1.70 4.17 4.85
CA GLY A 30 -1.74 5.44 4.13
C GLY A 30 -2.73 5.48 2.99
N THR A 31 -2.65 6.53 2.17
CA THR A 31 -3.54 6.74 1.03
C THR A 31 -2.81 6.51 -0.28
N TYR A 32 -3.44 5.74 -1.16
CA TYR A 32 -2.92 5.35 -2.44
C TYR A 32 -3.89 5.75 -3.55
N VAL A 33 -3.38 6.36 -4.61
CA VAL A 33 -4.22 6.81 -5.73
C VAL A 33 -3.77 6.17 -7.04
N SER A 34 -4.74 5.85 -7.89
CA SER A 34 -4.53 5.41 -9.26
C SER A 34 -5.52 6.09 -10.19
N SER A 35 -5.15 6.23 -11.45
CA SER A 35 -6.01 6.73 -12.50
C SER A 35 -5.80 5.92 -13.75
N ALA A 36 -6.89 5.54 -14.42
CA ALA A 36 -6.87 4.87 -15.71
C ALA A 36 -7.79 5.63 -16.66
N SER A 37 -7.38 5.76 -17.91
CA SER A 37 -8.23 6.34 -18.95
C SER A 37 -8.01 5.58 -20.24
N GLY A 38 -9.09 5.37 -20.99
CA GLY A 38 -9.07 4.81 -22.32
C GLY A 38 -10.19 5.41 -23.15
N GLU A 39 -10.39 4.87 -24.35
CA GLU A 39 -11.38 5.36 -25.31
C GLU A 39 -12.82 5.32 -24.77
N PHE A 40 -13.12 4.31 -23.94
CA PHE A 40 -14.47 4.04 -23.46
C PHE A 40 -14.76 4.55 -22.05
N SER A 41 -13.74 4.91 -21.26
CA SER A 41 -13.95 5.38 -19.90
C SER A 41 -12.72 6.02 -19.27
N SER A 42 -12.96 6.78 -18.21
CA SER A 42 -11.95 7.23 -17.27
C SER A 42 -12.34 6.79 -15.85
N ALA A 43 -11.35 6.34 -15.09
CA ALA A 43 -11.50 5.91 -13.71
C ALA A 43 -10.43 6.55 -12.82
N GLN A 44 -10.84 6.94 -11.63
CA GLN A 44 -9.98 7.39 -10.54
C GLN A 44 -10.25 6.47 -9.35
N ASP A 45 -9.19 5.94 -8.76
CA ASP A 45 -9.32 5.01 -7.65
C ASP A 45 -8.46 5.48 -6.49
N THR A 46 -9.00 5.37 -5.28
CA THR A 46 -8.33 5.74 -4.04
C THR A 46 -8.48 4.60 -3.05
N LEU A 47 -7.37 4.14 -2.51
CA LEU A 47 -7.33 3.16 -1.44
C LEU A 47 -6.80 3.86 -0.19
N VAL A 48 -7.53 3.73 0.92
CA VAL A 48 -7.05 4.12 2.25
C VAL A 48 -6.83 2.84 3.03
N ILE A 49 -5.61 2.61 3.49
CA ILE A 49 -5.23 1.40 4.22
C ILE A 49 -4.89 1.80 5.65
N ASN A 50 -5.62 1.22 6.60
CA ASN A 50 -5.40 1.40 8.03
C ASN A 50 -4.97 0.08 8.65
N ARG A 51 -3.98 0.13 9.55
CA ARG A 51 -3.60 -1.03 10.34
C ARG A 51 -4.62 -1.22 11.47
N LEU A 52 -5.15 -2.43 11.62
CA LEU A 52 -5.98 -2.80 12.76
C LEU A 52 -5.12 -3.41 13.88
N ASP A 53 -4.24 -4.34 13.52
CA ASP A 53 -3.28 -4.97 14.46
C ASP A 53 -1.97 -5.39 13.75
N GLN A 54 -1.23 -6.35 14.30
CA GLN A 54 0.05 -6.80 13.73
C GLN A 54 -0.05 -7.45 12.35
N SER A 55 -1.21 -8.04 12.02
CA SER A 55 -1.44 -8.84 10.81
C SER A 55 -2.69 -8.39 10.04
N HIS A 56 -3.64 -7.72 10.67
CA HIS A 56 -4.90 -7.32 10.03
C HIS A 56 -4.90 -5.84 9.64
N TYR A 57 -5.48 -5.57 8.47
CA TYR A 57 -5.60 -4.23 7.90
C TYR A 57 -7.01 -4.02 7.33
N GLN A 58 -7.56 -2.84 7.59
CA GLN A 58 -8.79 -2.38 6.96
C GLN A 58 -8.44 -1.54 5.74
N LEU A 59 -9.13 -1.80 4.63
CA LEU A 59 -8.94 -1.07 3.39
C LEU A 59 -10.28 -0.48 2.92
N LEU A 60 -10.31 0.83 2.74
CA LEU A 60 -11.44 1.54 2.12
C LEU A 60 -11.06 1.92 0.68
N ARG A 61 -11.76 1.32 -0.28
CA ARG A 61 -11.62 1.63 -1.71
C ARG A 61 -12.72 2.57 -2.16
N ARG A 62 -12.35 3.65 -2.85
CA ARG A 62 -13.26 4.62 -3.46
C ARG A 62 -12.92 4.77 -4.93
N THR A 63 -13.82 4.34 -5.79
CA THR A 63 -13.66 4.41 -7.24
C THR A 63 -14.64 5.41 -7.83
N GLY A 64 -14.14 6.39 -8.56
CA GLY A 64 -14.90 7.25 -9.46
C GLY A 64 -14.77 6.74 -10.89
N TYR A 65 -15.87 6.47 -11.56
CA TYR A 65 -15.90 5.95 -12.93
C TYR A 65 -16.74 6.87 -13.83
N GLN A 66 -16.26 7.11 -15.05
CA GLN A 66 -16.95 7.92 -16.04
C GLN A 66 -16.87 7.26 -17.41
N ALA A 67 -18.01 6.82 -17.92
CA ALA A 67 -18.09 6.26 -19.27
C ALA A 67 -17.98 7.35 -20.34
N ILE A 68 -17.40 7.01 -21.47
CA ILE A 68 -17.30 7.85 -22.66
C ILE A 68 -18.11 7.18 -23.76
N ARG A 69 -19.07 7.91 -24.36
CA ARG A 69 -19.86 7.44 -25.50
C ARG A 69 -19.87 8.49 -26.59
N LYS A 70 -19.47 8.10 -27.80
CA LYS A 70 -19.35 9.02 -28.96
C LYS A 70 -18.53 10.28 -28.61
N GLY A 71 -17.40 10.09 -27.92
CA GLY A 71 -16.53 11.18 -27.44
C GLY A 71 -17.07 12.00 -26.27
N LYS A 72 -18.31 11.77 -25.81
CA LYS A 72 -18.91 12.51 -24.70
C LYS A 72 -18.81 11.75 -23.38
N LYS A 73 -18.31 12.44 -22.35
CA LYS A 73 -18.29 11.94 -20.97
C LYS A 73 -19.70 11.93 -20.41
N LEU A 74 -20.12 10.78 -19.89
CA LEU A 74 -21.38 10.61 -19.17
C LEU A 74 -21.26 11.07 -17.70
N PRO A 75 -22.35 11.13 -16.92
CA PRO A 75 -22.26 11.42 -15.50
C PRO A 75 -21.31 10.46 -14.76
N LYS A 76 -20.52 11.00 -13.85
CA LYS A 76 -19.59 10.23 -13.01
C LYS A 76 -20.37 9.38 -12.02
N ARG A 77 -19.94 8.13 -11.84
CA ARG A 77 -20.44 7.21 -10.82
C ARG A 77 -19.40 7.00 -9.76
N HIS A 78 -19.84 6.78 -8.53
CA HIS A 78 -18.99 6.52 -7.38
C HIS A 78 -19.33 5.16 -6.78
N GLN A 79 -18.31 4.41 -6.40
CA GLN A 79 -18.44 3.18 -5.65
C GLN A 79 -17.46 3.19 -4.48
N SER A 80 -17.93 2.75 -3.31
CA SER A 80 -17.09 2.51 -2.15
C SER A 80 -17.16 1.03 -1.77
N ARG A 81 -16.04 0.48 -1.29
CA ARG A 81 -15.97 -0.86 -0.71
C ARG A 81 -15.02 -0.86 0.48
N GLU A 82 -15.44 -1.51 1.55
CA GLU A 82 -14.59 -1.84 2.68
C GLU A 82 -14.14 -3.28 2.57
N LEU A 83 -12.85 -3.51 2.79
CA LEU A 83 -12.19 -4.81 2.71
C LEU A 83 -11.40 -5.03 4.00
N GLU A 84 -11.41 -6.27 4.47
CA GLU A 84 -10.54 -6.74 5.54
C GLU A 84 -9.46 -7.62 4.93
N THR A 85 -8.21 -7.36 5.28
CA THR A 85 -7.07 -8.02 4.66
C THR A 85 -6.08 -8.49 5.72
N VAL A 86 -5.36 -9.56 5.40
CA VAL A 86 -4.38 -10.19 6.27
C VAL A 86 -3.01 -10.12 5.62
N TRP A 87 -1.99 -9.79 6.41
CA TRP A 87 -0.60 -9.78 6.02
C TRP A 87 0.00 -11.18 5.97
N ASP A 88 0.57 -11.54 4.82
CA ASP A 88 1.38 -12.74 4.66
C ASP A 88 2.87 -12.37 4.84
N PRO A 89 3.55 -12.81 5.91
CA PRO A 89 4.96 -12.48 6.15
C PRO A 89 5.93 -13.15 5.18
N LEU A 90 5.53 -14.24 4.51
CA LEU A 90 6.34 -14.93 3.53
C LEU A 90 6.27 -14.24 2.17
N LYS A 91 5.06 -13.86 1.74
CA LYS A 91 4.84 -13.19 0.45
C LYS A 91 5.01 -11.67 0.50
N GLN A 92 4.97 -11.10 1.71
CA GLN A 92 5.03 -9.66 1.95
C GLN A 92 3.91 -8.87 1.25
N ASP A 93 2.71 -9.45 1.23
CA ASP A 93 1.50 -8.84 0.65
C ASP A 93 0.33 -8.86 1.64
N LEU A 94 -0.70 -8.06 1.34
CA LEU A 94 -2.01 -8.22 1.97
C LEU A 94 -2.91 -9.03 1.06
N THR A 95 -3.66 -9.96 1.64
CA THR A 95 -4.68 -10.73 0.91
C THR A 95 -6.05 -10.47 1.54
N GLU A 96 -7.03 -10.16 0.70
CA GLU A 96 -8.45 -10.14 1.08
C GLU A 96 -9.03 -11.55 0.86
N GLU A 97 -9.49 -12.20 1.92
CA GLU A 97 -9.78 -13.64 1.88
C GLU A 97 -11.05 -13.99 1.08
N LYS A 98 -12.05 -13.09 0.98
CA LYS A 98 -13.34 -13.42 0.34
C LYS A 98 -13.25 -13.43 -1.19
N SER A 99 -12.48 -12.52 -1.77
CA SER A 99 -12.32 -12.35 -3.22
C SER A 99 -10.93 -12.77 -3.73
N GLY A 100 -9.98 -13.04 -2.83
CA GLY A 100 -8.61 -13.40 -3.17
C GLY A 100 -7.80 -12.24 -3.76
N LEU A 101 -8.21 -11.00 -3.51
CA LEU A 101 -7.46 -9.82 -3.96
C LEU A 101 -6.13 -9.72 -3.21
N VAL A 102 -5.04 -9.60 -3.98
CA VAL A 102 -3.68 -9.45 -3.46
C VAL A 102 -3.16 -8.05 -3.68
N PHE A 103 -2.62 -7.44 -2.63
CA PHE A 103 -2.06 -6.10 -2.59
C PHE A 103 -0.55 -6.19 -2.34
N ARG A 104 0.26 -5.91 -3.37
CA ARG A 104 1.73 -6.00 -3.30
C ARG A 104 2.36 -4.63 -3.16
N PHE A 105 3.31 -4.49 -2.25
CA PHE A 105 3.92 -3.20 -1.92
C PHE A 105 5.36 -3.12 -2.42
N ASP A 106 5.70 -1.99 -3.03
CA ASP A 106 7.07 -1.60 -3.34
C ASP A 106 7.35 -0.31 -2.56
N ALA A 107 7.87 -0.48 -1.34
CA ALA A 107 8.15 0.61 -0.43
C ALA A 107 9.25 1.55 -0.96
N GLU A 108 10.21 1.03 -1.74
CA GLU A 108 11.29 1.84 -2.33
C GLU A 108 10.74 2.80 -3.39
N LYS A 109 9.77 2.35 -4.20
CA LYS A 109 9.15 3.19 -5.24
C LYS A 109 7.91 3.95 -4.77
N GLY A 110 7.48 3.76 -3.52
CA GLY A 110 6.24 4.34 -3.02
C GLY A 110 5.00 3.83 -3.76
N ARG A 111 4.99 2.55 -4.17
CA ARG A 111 3.93 1.96 -5.00
C ARG A 111 3.20 0.80 -4.32
N LEU A 112 1.94 0.66 -4.67
CA LEU A 112 1.08 -0.49 -4.38
C LEU A 112 0.54 -1.05 -5.70
N TYR A 113 0.52 -2.37 -5.84
CA TYR A 113 0.01 -3.07 -7.01
C TYR A 113 -1.16 -3.97 -6.65
N VAL A 114 -2.22 -3.89 -7.46
CA VAL A 114 -3.41 -4.76 -7.36
C VAL A 114 -3.70 -5.31 -8.75
N GLY A 115 -3.35 -6.56 -9.00
CA GLY A 115 -3.32 -7.11 -10.36
C GLY A 115 -2.42 -6.29 -11.28
N LYS A 116 -2.99 -5.70 -12.35
CA LYS A 116 -2.28 -4.82 -13.29
C LYS A 116 -2.31 -3.33 -12.90
N ALA A 117 -3.13 -2.96 -11.91
CA ALA A 117 -3.24 -1.56 -11.48
C ALA A 117 -2.06 -1.19 -10.58
N SER A 118 -1.47 -0.01 -10.81
CA SER A 118 -0.47 0.57 -9.93
C SER A 118 -1.02 1.81 -9.24
N TYR A 119 -0.73 1.93 -7.97
CA TYR A 119 -1.14 3.05 -7.12
C TYR A 119 0.10 3.73 -6.57
N ARG A 120 0.03 5.06 -6.44
CA ARG A 120 1.08 5.87 -5.79
C ARG A 120 0.62 6.25 -4.40
N LYS A 121 1.46 6.03 -3.40
CA LYS A 121 1.23 6.53 -2.04
C LYS A 121 1.34 8.06 -2.02
N ILE A 122 0.43 8.75 -1.34
CA ILE A 122 0.40 10.22 -1.26
C ILE A 122 0.42 10.75 0.18
N ASN A 123 0.17 9.89 1.17
CA ASN A 123 0.40 10.12 2.60
C ASN A 123 0.56 8.77 3.30
#